data_AF-A0A924IWT2-F1
#
_entry.id   AF-A0A924IWT2-F1
#
_cell.length_a   1.000
_cell.length_b   1.000
_cell.length_c   1.000
_cell.angle_alpha   90.00
_cell.angle_beta   90.00
_cell.angle_gamma   90.00
#
_symmetry.space_group_name_H-M   'P 1'
#
loop_
_entity.id
_entity.type
_entity.pdbx_description
1 polymer ?
#
loop_
_entity_poly.entity_id
_entity_poly.type
_entity_poly.pdbx_seq_one_letter_code
_entity_poly.pdbx_strand_id
1 'polypeptide(L)'
;MSENALIIFVKNLVIGQVKTRLAATLGNDAAMKIYKQLLVSVHQNIQEVNADKIVFYSTFIENDIWENNLFQKKIQNGNDLGERMKNAFKK
;
A
#
# COMPACT_ATOMS: atom_id res chain seq x y z
N MET A 1 1.88 10.89 -19.30
CA MET A 1 1.10 9.79 -18.71
C MET A 1 1.48 8.54 -19.44
N SER A 2 1.82 7.49 -18.70
CA SER A 2 2.07 6.16 -19.23
C SER A 2 0.74 5.53 -19.69
N GLU A 3 0.77 4.63 -20.67
CA GLU A 3 -0.40 3.81 -21.05
C GLU A 3 -0.80 2.84 -19.94
N ASN A 4 0.17 2.45 -19.11
CA ASN A 4 0.00 1.50 -18.02
C ASN A 4 0.06 2.20 -16.65
N ALA A 5 -0.75 1.72 -15.70
CA ALA A 5 -0.70 2.13 -14.31
C ALA A 5 -0.57 0.93 -13.37
N LEU A 6 0.28 1.06 -12.35
CA LEU A 6 0.43 0.09 -11.26
C LEU A 6 -0.21 0.66 -9.99
N ILE A 7 -1.33 0.05 -9.58
CA ILE A 7 -2.08 0.43 -8.38
C ILE A 7 -1.66 -0.44 -7.20
N ILE A 8 -1.20 0.18 -6.13
CA ILE A 8 -0.67 -0.50 -4.93
C ILE A 8 -1.55 -0.13 -3.75
N PHE A 9 -2.25 -1.09 -3.17
CA PHE A 9 -3.08 -0.87 -1.98
C PHE A 9 -2.29 -1.20 -0.73
N VAL A 10 -2.09 -0.21 0.12
CA VAL A 10 -1.38 -0.36 1.41
C VAL A 10 -2.29 0.03 2.57
N LYS A 11 -2.11 -0.64 3.70
CA LYS A 11 -2.64 -0.18 4.98
C LYS A 11 -1.61 0.69 5.68
N ASN A 12 -2.10 1.70 6.41
CA ASN A 12 -1.29 2.54 7.27
C ASN A 12 -0.52 1.73 8.34
N LEU A 13 0.70 2.15 8.68
CA LEU A 13 1.58 1.46 9.64
C LEU A 13 1.16 1.70 11.10
N VAL A 14 -0.03 1.20 11.46
CA VAL A 14 -0.55 1.29 12.82
C VAL A 14 -0.45 -0.07 13.52
N ILE A 15 0.19 -0.08 14.70
CA ILE A 15 0.34 -1.30 15.52
C ILE A 15 -1.04 -1.90 15.79
N GLY A 16 -1.16 -3.22 15.63
CA GLY A 16 -2.42 -3.95 15.83
C GLY A 16 -3.43 -3.82 14.69
N GLN A 17 -3.16 -3.04 13.64
CA GLN A 17 -4.07 -2.89 12.49
C GLN A 17 -3.59 -3.60 11.21
N VAL A 18 -2.34 -4.05 11.20
CA VAL A 18 -1.71 -4.72 10.06
C VAL A 18 -1.44 -6.19 10.38
N LYS A 19 -1.70 -7.05 9.39
CA LYS A 19 -1.48 -8.51 9.47
C LYS A 19 -1.99 -9.13 10.78
N THR A 20 -3.19 -8.75 11.23
CA THR A 20 -3.75 -9.15 12.53
C THR A 20 -3.84 -10.67 12.75
N ARG A 21 -4.10 -11.45 11.69
CA ARG A 21 -4.05 -12.91 11.76
C ARG A 21 -2.66 -13.45 12.10
N LEU A 22 -1.60 -12.80 11.60
CA LEU A 22 -0.21 -13.11 11.91
C LEU A 22 0.18 -12.58 13.29
N ALA A 23 -0.34 -11.42 13.67
CA ALA A 23 -0.15 -10.84 15.00
C ALA A 23 -0.75 -11.71 16.10
N ALA A 24 -1.89 -12.37 15.84
CA ALA A 24 -2.50 -13.32 16.76
C ALA A 24 -1.58 -14.52 17.09
N THR A 25 -0.67 -14.87 16.18
CA THR A 25 0.28 -16.00 16.37
C THR A 25 1.67 -15.55 16.82
N LEU A 26 2.17 -14.40 16.38
CA LEU A 26 3.56 -13.96 16.57
C LEU A 26 3.70 -12.68 17.43
N GLY A 27 2.59 -12.07 17.82
CA GLY A 27 2.56 -10.75 18.46
C GLY A 27 2.59 -9.59 17.45
N ASN A 28 2.10 -8.44 17.89
CA ASN A 28 1.95 -7.23 17.06
C ASN A 28 3.30 -6.74 16.50
N ASP A 29 4.37 -6.79 17.29
CA ASP A 29 5.68 -6.27 16.89
C ASP A 29 6.33 -7.11 15.78
N ALA A 30 6.29 -8.43 15.92
CA ALA A 30 6.79 -9.34 14.89
C ALA A 30 5.98 -9.20 13.59
N ALA A 31 4.65 -9.14 13.69
CA ALA A 31 3.78 -8.94 12.53
C ALA A 31 4.05 -7.59 11.84
N MET A 32 4.27 -6.52 12.61
CA MET A 32 4.64 -5.20 12.09
C MET A 32 5.99 -5.24 11.37
N LYS A 33 7.00 -5.89 11.95
CA LYS A 33 8.32 -6.04 11.33
C LYS A 33 8.23 -6.77 9.98
N ILE A 34 7.47 -7.86 9.93
CA ILE A 34 7.22 -8.62 8.69
C ILE A 34 6.50 -7.73 7.67
N TYR A 35 5.48 -6.98 8.08
CA TYR A 35 4.76 -6.10 7.17
C TYR A 35 5.66 -5.01 6.58
N LYS A 36 6.54 -4.40 7.38
CA LYS A 36 7.55 -3.44 6.88
C LYS A 36 8.50 -4.07 5.86
N GLN A 37 8.97 -5.30 6.11
CA GLN A 37 9.81 -6.03 5.15
C GLN A 37 9.10 -6.32 3.83
N LEU A 38 7.81 -6.68 3.89
CA LEU A 38 6.99 -6.87 2.68
C LEU A 38 6.87 -5.58 1.88
N LEU A 39 6.65 -4.44 2.53
CA LEU A 39 6.59 -3.13 1.86
C LEU A 39 7.91 -2.79 1.15
N VAL A 40 9.04 -2.99 1.82
CA VAL A 40 10.38 -2.78 1.22
C VAL A 40 10.59 -3.70 0.02
N SER A 41 10.25 -4.98 0.15
CA SER A 41 10.38 -5.94 -0.94
C SER A 41 9.52 -5.56 -2.14
N VAL A 42 8.25 -5.15 -1.94
CA VAL A 42 7.39 -4.66 -3.02
C VAL A 42 8.00 -3.41 -3.64
N HIS A 43 8.42 -2.43 -2.83
CA HIS A 43 9.04 -1.19 -3.32
C HIS A 43 10.23 -1.46 -4.22
N GLN A 44 11.11 -2.40 -3.85
CA GLN A 44 12.28 -2.80 -4.65
C GLN A 44 11.88 -3.47 -5.97
N ASN A 45 10.96 -4.43 -5.93
CA ASN A 45 10.55 -5.19 -7.12
C ASN A 45 9.82 -4.34 -8.15
N ILE A 46 9.11 -3.28 -7.73
CA ILE A 46 8.31 -2.47 -8.64
C ILE A 46 9.05 -1.25 -9.20
N GLN A 47 10.32 -1.02 -8.84
CA GLN A 47 11.11 0.12 -9.37
C GLN A 47 11.24 0.05 -10.90
N GLU A 48 11.46 -1.13 -11.44
CA GLU A 48 11.73 -1.34 -12.88
C GLU A 48 10.44 -1.47 -13.72
N VAL A 49 9.27 -1.48 -13.09
CA VAL A 49 7.99 -1.57 -13.80
C VAL A 49 7.74 -0.25 -14.55
N ASN A 50 7.66 -0.33 -15.88
CA ASN A 50 7.35 0.80 -16.76
C ASN A 50 5.85 1.11 -16.74
N ALA A 51 5.39 1.79 -15.68
CA ALA A 51 4.02 2.23 -15.48
C ALA A 51 3.97 3.43 -14.54
N ASP A 52 2.89 4.22 -14.59
CA ASP A 52 2.60 5.22 -13.57
C ASP A 52 2.24 4.50 -12.26
N LYS A 53 2.97 4.78 -11.17
CA LYS A 53 2.81 4.06 -9.89
C LYS A 53 1.96 4.88 -8.93
N ILE A 54 0.91 4.26 -8.40
CA ILE A 54 -0.06 4.93 -7.53
C ILE A 54 -0.24 4.10 -6.26
N VAL A 55 0.02 4.71 -5.11
CA VAL A 55 -0.14 4.11 -3.78
C VAL A 55 -1.44 4.61 -3.16
N PHE A 56 -2.32 3.68 -2.83
CA PHE A 56 -3.60 3.94 -2.18
C PHE A 56 -3.57 3.50 -0.72
N TYR A 57 -3.62 4.48 0.19
CA TYR A 57 -3.60 4.28 1.64
C TYR A 57 -4.99 4.03 2.21
N SER A 58 -5.10 3.25 3.27
CA SER A 58 -6.38 2.92 3.90
C SER A 58 -7.08 4.11 4.56
N THR A 59 -6.31 5.04 5.17
CA THR A 59 -6.87 6.04 6.09
C THR A 59 -6.29 7.43 5.86
N PHE A 60 -4.97 7.55 5.77
CA PHE A 60 -4.29 8.83 5.52
C PHE A 60 -3.02 8.62 4.70
N ILE A 61 -2.53 9.68 4.05
CA ILE A 61 -1.27 9.64 3.30
C ILE A 61 -0.10 9.69 4.28
N GLU A 62 0.79 8.70 4.23
CA GLU A 62 2.00 8.64 5.06
C GLU A 62 3.22 9.26 4.36
N ASN A 63 4.13 9.79 5.18
CA ASN A 63 5.49 10.10 4.75
C ASN A 63 6.37 8.87 4.99
N ASP A 64 6.45 8.01 3.99
CA ASP A 64 7.05 6.68 4.06
C ASP A 64 7.96 6.41 2.85
N ILE A 65 8.30 5.14 2.63
CA ILE A 65 9.22 4.69 1.57
C ILE A 65 8.75 5.02 0.14
N TRP A 66 7.48 5.40 -0.05
CA TRP A 66 6.96 5.76 -1.36
C TRP A 66 7.31 7.22 -1.65
N GLU A 67 8.35 7.48 -2.43
CA GLU A 67 8.81 8.84 -2.71
C GLU A 67 7.82 9.61 -3.61
N ASN A 68 7.47 10.87 -3.26
CA ASN A 68 6.43 11.65 -3.97
C ASN A 68 6.78 12.02 -5.42
N ASN A 69 8.06 11.96 -5.79
CA ASN A 69 8.57 12.14 -7.14
C ASN A 69 8.32 10.90 -8.03
N LEU A 70 8.23 9.71 -7.43
CA LEU A 70 8.11 8.43 -8.12
C LEU A 70 6.70 7.82 -8.00
N PHE A 71 5.98 8.16 -6.94
CA PHE A 71 4.68 7.58 -6.61
C PHE A 71 3.63 8.66 -6.39
N GLN A 72 2.48 8.50 -7.06
CA GLN A 72 1.28 9.25 -6.70
C GLN A 72 0.66 8.66 -5.44
N LYS A 73 0.31 9.49 -4.47
CA LYS A 73 -0.33 9.05 -3.22
C LYS A 73 -1.81 9.44 -3.21
N LYS A 74 -2.69 8.47 -2.96
CA LYS A 74 -4.15 8.66 -2.88
C LYS A 74 -4.70 7.92 -1.64
N ILE A 75 -5.89 8.29 -1.18
CA ILE A 75 -6.62 7.56 -0.13
C ILE A 75 -7.63 6.62 -0.80
N GLN A 76 -7.75 5.39 -0.29
CA GLN A 76 -8.76 4.42 -0.70
C GLN A 76 -10.16 4.96 -0.40
N ASN A 77 -11.11 4.80 -1.34
CA ASN A 77 -12.49 5.23 -1.16
C ASN A 77 -13.46 4.12 -1.54
N GLY A 78 -14.39 3.75 -0.66
CA GLY A 78 -15.36 2.69 -0.84
C GLY A 78 -15.60 1.89 0.43
N ASN A 79 -16.79 1.30 0.54
CA ASN A 79 -17.24 0.58 1.72
C ASN A 79 -16.53 -0.77 1.88
N ASP A 80 -16.22 -1.43 0.76
CA ASP A 80 -15.51 -2.69 0.72
C ASP A 80 -14.31 -2.67 -0.23
N LEU A 81 -13.56 -3.78 -0.29
CA LEU A 81 -12.39 -3.87 -1.16
C LEU A 81 -12.75 -3.77 -2.65
N GLY A 82 -13.88 -4.34 -3.06
CA GLY A 82 -14.35 -4.29 -4.45
C GLY A 82 -14.67 -2.87 -4.89
N GLU A 83 -15.41 -2.11 -4.08
CA GLU A 83 -15.69 -0.70 -4.32
C GLU A 83 -14.42 0.14 -4.36
N ARG A 84 -13.48 -0.11 -3.43
CA ARG A 84 -12.19 0.61 -3.41
C ARG A 84 -11.38 0.37 -4.67
N MET A 85 -11.29 -0.88 -5.13
CA MET A 85 -10.62 -1.22 -6.40
C MET A 85 -11.33 -0.55 -7.59
N LYS A 86 -12.66 -0.66 -7.67
CA LYS A 86 -13.46 -0.02 -8.73
C LYS A 86 -13.24 1.49 -8.77
N ASN A 87 -13.17 2.15 -7.62
CA ASN A 87 -12.92 3.59 -7.54
C ASN A 87 -11.48 3.96 -7.89
N ALA A 88 -10.51 3.10 -7.61
CA ALA A 88 -9.12 3.30 -8.00
C ALA A 88 -8.92 3.23 -9.52
N PHE A 89 -9.65 2.35 -10.22
CA PHE A 89 -9.60 2.26 -11.70
C PHE A 89 -10.21 3.47 -12.44
N LYS A 90 -11.00 4.30 -11.75
CA LYS A 90 -11.64 5.50 -12.33
C LYS A 90 -10.78 6.76 -12.20
N LYS A 91 -9.58 6.64 -11.65
CA LYS A 91 -8.72 7.75 -11.22
C LYS A 91 -7.38 7.77 -11.92
#